data_AF-A0A4Y2MCI3-F1
#
_entry.id   AF-A0A4Y2MCI3-F1
#
_cell.length_a   1.000
_cell.length_b   1.000
_cell.length_c   1.000
_cell.angle_alpha   90.00
_cell.angle_beta   90.00
_cell.angle_gamma   90.00
#
_symmetry.space_group_name_H-M   'P 1'
#
loop_
_entity.id
_entity.type
_entity.pdbx_description
1 polymer ?
#
loop_
_entity_poly.entity_id
_entity_poly.type
_entity_poly.pdbx_seq_one_letter_code
_entity_poly.pdbx_strand_id
1 'polypeptide(L)'
;MAYRAAPLENGFSPSELLMGRRINTTLPVAKTQLQSYSVNKKVLEAKEERRIEGQKTNYDRRVTGKVLQKTPYPRSHLVQSVRRVYRRNRKHLIPSPDFHPESEPEDDSDVTGYQYSPADANPGCPPLISSPQSPKTYPERASSSTEESPDPYVTRSGRTVRLPERLDL
;
A
#
# COMPACT_ATOMS: atom_id res chain seq x y z
N MET A 1 8.17 -24.49 11.35
CA MET A 1 8.64 -24.50 9.95
C MET A 1 7.45 -24.78 9.04
N ALA A 2 7.11 -23.88 8.12
CA ALA A 2 5.91 -23.98 7.26
C ALA A 2 6.28 -24.41 5.84
N TYR A 3 6.65 -25.67 5.66
CA TYR A 3 6.93 -26.24 4.34
C TYR A 3 5.61 -26.54 3.61
N ARG A 4 5.46 -26.08 2.36
CA ARG A 4 4.24 -26.26 1.55
C ARG A 4 4.47 -27.34 0.48
N ALA A 5 3.52 -28.27 0.37
CA ALA A 5 3.56 -29.38 -0.60
C ALA A 5 2.73 -29.12 -1.87
N ALA A 6 2.02 -27.99 -1.95
CA ALA A 6 1.21 -27.64 -3.11
C ALA A 6 2.11 -27.19 -4.28
N PRO A 7 1.94 -27.75 -5.49
CA PRO A 7 2.74 -27.37 -6.64
C PRO A 7 2.39 -25.95 -7.11
N LEU A 8 3.42 -25.22 -7.57
CA LEU A 8 3.26 -23.92 -8.23
C LEU A 8 2.88 -24.11 -9.70
N GLU A 9 2.61 -23.02 -10.41
CA GLU A 9 2.38 -23.04 -11.86
C GLU A 9 3.52 -23.73 -12.62
N ASN A 10 4.76 -23.65 -12.09
CA ASN A 10 5.93 -24.33 -12.66
C ASN A 10 5.88 -25.86 -12.54
N GLY A 11 5.01 -26.42 -11.70
CA GLY A 11 4.81 -27.86 -11.50
C GLY A 11 5.52 -28.43 -10.26
N PHE A 12 6.34 -27.63 -9.56
CA PHE A 12 7.06 -28.02 -8.36
C PHE A 12 6.52 -27.28 -7.14
N SER A 13 6.49 -27.94 -6.00
CA SER A 13 6.18 -27.30 -4.72
C SER A 13 7.40 -26.55 -4.16
N PRO A 14 7.19 -25.54 -3.30
CA PRO A 14 8.30 -24.83 -2.64
C PRO A 14 9.24 -25.77 -1.88
N SER A 15 8.70 -26.85 -1.31
CA SER A 15 9.48 -27.83 -0.57
C SER A 15 10.36 -28.68 -1.50
N GLU A 16 9.85 -29.06 -2.68
CA GLU A 16 10.63 -29.80 -3.69
C GLU A 16 11.76 -28.96 -4.24
N LEU A 17 11.53 -27.67 -4.51
CA LEU A 17 12.57 -26.77 -5.00
C LEU A 17 13.69 -26.55 -3.97
N LEU A 18 13.36 -26.57 -2.68
CA LEU A 18 14.30 -26.37 -1.59
C LEU A 18 15.05 -27.64 -1.18
N MET A 19 14.33 -28.77 -1.09
CA MET A 19 14.84 -30.03 -0.52
C MET A 19 15.09 -31.11 -1.57
N GLY A 20 14.73 -30.88 -2.85
CA GLY A 20 14.88 -31.86 -3.92
C GLY A 20 14.02 -33.10 -3.76
N ARG A 21 12.94 -33.04 -2.96
CA ARG A 21 12.04 -34.16 -2.66
C ARG A 21 10.68 -33.68 -2.19
N ARG A 22 9.66 -34.56 -2.27
CA ARG A 22 8.37 -34.27 -1.63
C ARG A 22 8.46 -34.49 -0.12
N ILE A 23 7.77 -33.64 0.63
CA ILE A 23 7.60 -33.81 2.08
C ILE A 23 6.48 -34.79 2.36
N ASN A 24 6.57 -35.48 3.50
CA ASN A 24 5.47 -36.31 3.98
C ASN A 24 4.33 -35.40 4.45
N THR A 25 3.12 -35.66 3.94
CA THR A 25 1.89 -34.92 4.29
C THR A 25 0.87 -35.91 4.85
N THR A 26 -0.24 -35.40 5.42
CA THR A 26 -1.33 -36.25 5.92
C THR A 26 -1.95 -37.14 4.83
N LEU A 27 -1.89 -36.70 3.57
CA LEU A 27 -2.38 -37.50 2.45
C LEU A 27 -1.40 -38.63 2.11
N PRO A 28 -1.90 -39.85 1.82
CA PRO A 28 -1.04 -40.96 1.44
C PRO A 28 -0.38 -40.67 0.09
N VAL A 29 0.94 -40.79 0.06
CA VAL A 29 1.78 -40.56 -1.13
C VAL A 29 2.72 -41.75 -1.29
N ALA A 30 3.03 -42.12 -2.54
CA ALA A 30 3.95 -43.21 -2.81
C ALA A 30 5.35 -42.92 -2.24
N LYS A 31 5.97 -43.93 -1.59
CA LYS A 31 7.29 -43.80 -0.96
C LYS A 31 8.40 -43.37 -1.93
N THR A 32 8.25 -43.71 -3.20
CA THR A 32 9.16 -43.31 -4.28
C THR A 32 9.24 -41.80 -4.48
N GLN A 33 8.15 -41.08 -4.22
CA GLN A 33 8.09 -39.63 -4.39
C GLN A 33 8.67 -38.86 -3.19
N LEU A 34 8.90 -39.53 -2.06
CA LEU A 34 9.59 -38.98 -0.88
C LEU A 34 11.11 -39.05 -1.01
N GLN A 35 11.63 -39.80 -1.99
CA GLN A 35 13.05 -39.90 -2.28
C GLN A 35 13.53 -38.62 -2.97
N SER A 36 14.81 -38.30 -2.78
CA SER A 36 15.43 -37.17 -3.47
C SER A 36 15.58 -37.44 -4.96
N TYR A 37 15.33 -36.40 -5.76
CA TYR A 37 15.53 -36.42 -7.19
C TYR A 37 16.08 -35.08 -7.67
N SER A 38 16.79 -35.10 -8.80
CA SER A 38 17.30 -33.88 -9.41
C SER A 38 16.19 -33.19 -10.21
N VAL A 39 15.95 -31.92 -9.92
CA VAL A 39 15.01 -31.10 -10.69
C VAL A 39 15.70 -30.61 -11.96
N ASN A 40 15.02 -30.74 -13.11
CA ASN A 40 15.49 -30.20 -14.39
C ASN A 40 15.48 -28.67 -14.38
N LYS A 41 16.58 -28.07 -13.90
CA LYS A 41 16.72 -26.62 -13.69
C LYS A 41 16.41 -25.80 -14.94
N LYS A 42 16.89 -26.24 -16.11
CA LYS A 42 16.64 -25.54 -17.40
C LYS A 42 15.15 -25.40 -17.72
N VAL A 43 14.36 -26.45 -17.49
CA VAL A 43 12.91 -26.44 -17.75
C VAL A 43 12.19 -25.57 -16.73
N LEU A 44 12.61 -25.65 -15.47
CA LEU A 44 12.08 -24.81 -14.39
C LEU A 44 12.31 -23.33 -14.67
N GLU A 45 13.55 -22.94 -14.99
CA GLU A 45 13.95 -21.56 -15.29
C GLU A 45 13.17 -21.02 -16.50
N ALA A 46 13.11 -21.76 -17.60
CA ALA A 46 12.37 -21.34 -18.79
C ALA A 46 10.86 -21.16 -18.55
N LYS A 47 10.29 -21.83 -17.53
CA LYS A 47 8.87 -21.68 -17.15
C LYS A 47 8.67 -20.50 -16.21
N GLU A 48 9.59 -20.29 -15.27
CA GLU A 48 9.60 -19.11 -14.39
C GLU A 48 9.84 -17.82 -15.16
N GLU A 49 10.76 -17.80 -16.12
CA GLU A 49 11.02 -16.63 -16.98
C GLU A 49 9.76 -16.20 -17.73
N ARG A 50 9.05 -17.14 -18.37
CA ARG A 50 7.75 -16.88 -19.02
C ARG A 50 6.72 -16.31 -18.05
N ARG A 51 6.66 -16.84 -16.82
CA ARG A 51 5.75 -16.34 -15.77
C ARG A 51 6.11 -14.92 -15.33
N ILE A 52 7.39 -14.65 -15.12
CA ILE A 52 7.91 -13.33 -14.70
C ILE A 52 7.68 -12.30 -15.82
N GLU A 53 7.97 -12.65 -17.07
CA GLU A 53 7.73 -11.80 -18.23
C GLU A 53 6.24 -11.51 -18.40
N GLY A 54 5.38 -12.52 -18.27
CA GLY A 54 3.93 -12.35 -18.27
C GLY A 54 3.44 -11.42 -17.15
N GLN A 55 4.03 -11.50 -15.95
CA GLN A 55 3.70 -10.58 -14.86
C GLN A 55 4.21 -9.16 -15.13
N LYS A 56 5.43 -9.02 -15.62
CA LYS A 56 6.03 -7.73 -15.97
C LYS A 56 5.21 -7.02 -17.04
N THR A 57 4.92 -7.69 -18.15
CA THR A 57 4.10 -7.14 -19.24
C THR A 57 2.71 -6.72 -18.75
N ASN A 58 2.06 -7.51 -17.90
CA ASN A 58 0.76 -7.14 -17.32
C ASN A 58 0.84 -5.98 -16.31
N TYR A 59 1.92 -5.87 -15.55
CA TYR A 59 2.15 -4.79 -14.59
C TYR A 59 2.49 -3.47 -15.29
N ASP A 60 3.36 -3.54 -16.30
CA ASP A 60 3.81 -2.39 -17.08
C ASP A 60 2.71 -1.88 -18.03
N ARG A 61 1.69 -2.70 -18.32
CA ARG A 61 0.54 -2.30 -19.14
C ARG A 61 -0.25 -1.19 -18.45
N ARG A 62 -0.09 0.03 -18.95
CA ARG A 62 -0.86 1.20 -18.53
C ARG A 62 -2.18 1.26 -19.30
N VAL A 63 -3.26 1.56 -18.58
CA VAL A 63 -4.59 1.77 -19.15
C VAL A 63 -5.11 3.10 -18.67
N THR A 64 -5.52 3.95 -19.60
CA THR A 64 -6.10 5.26 -19.29
C THR A 64 -7.52 5.10 -18.74
N GLY A 65 -7.88 5.97 -17.79
CA GLY A 65 -9.22 6.00 -17.21
C GLY A 65 -9.50 7.36 -16.59
N LYS A 66 -10.79 7.73 -16.54
CA LYS A 66 -11.23 8.98 -15.91
C LYS A 66 -11.65 8.72 -14.48
N VAL A 67 -11.19 9.54 -13.55
CA VAL A 67 -11.62 9.46 -12.13
C VAL A 67 -13.01 10.08 -12.04
N LEU A 68 -14.01 9.29 -11.63
CA LEU A 68 -15.39 9.76 -11.47
C LEU A 68 -15.58 10.48 -10.14
N GLN A 69 -15.21 9.82 -9.03
CA GLN A 69 -15.41 10.38 -7.69
C GLN A 69 -14.53 9.74 -6.61
N LYS A 70 -14.42 10.42 -5.47
CA LYS A 70 -13.83 9.88 -4.24
C LYS A 70 -14.86 8.96 -3.55
N THR A 71 -14.36 7.94 -2.87
CA THR A 71 -15.19 7.09 -1.99
C THR A 71 -14.94 7.44 -0.52
N PRO A 72 -15.83 7.08 0.41
CA PRO A 72 -15.64 7.36 1.85
C PRO A 72 -14.43 6.63 2.45
N TYR A 73 -13.94 5.58 1.80
CA TYR A 73 -12.77 4.84 2.26
C TYR A 73 -11.46 5.59 1.92
N PRO A 74 -10.45 5.53 2.80
CA PRO A 74 -9.24 6.30 2.63
C PRO A 74 -8.49 5.93 1.35
N ARG A 75 -8.03 6.96 0.63
CA ARG A 75 -7.22 6.85 -0.60
C ARG A 75 -7.91 6.12 -1.76
N SER A 76 -9.21 5.85 -1.72
CA SER A 76 -9.91 5.15 -2.81
C SER A 76 -10.82 6.03 -3.66
N HIS A 77 -10.79 5.75 -4.95
CA HIS A 77 -11.52 6.45 -6.01
C HIS A 77 -12.24 5.45 -6.90
N LEU A 78 -13.36 5.89 -7.49
CA LEU A 78 -14.01 5.19 -8.60
C LEU A 78 -13.43 5.72 -9.91
N VAL A 79 -12.89 4.81 -10.73
CA VAL A 79 -12.25 5.13 -11.99
C VAL A 79 -12.98 4.40 -13.12
N GLN A 80 -13.51 5.18 -14.07
CA GLN A 80 -14.10 4.68 -15.30
C GLN A 80 -12.98 4.28 -16.25
N SER A 81 -12.89 2.98 -16.55
CA SER A 81 -12.11 2.47 -17.67
C SER A 81 -13.03 2.26 -18.88
N VAL A 82 -12.49 1.84 -20.02
CA VAL A 82 -13.24 1.61 -21.26
C VAL A 82 -14.35 0.57 -21.08
N ARG A 83 -14.12 -0.46 -20.24
CA ARG A 83 -15.04 -1.61 -20.09
C ARG A 83 -15.91 -1.57 -18.84
N ARG A 84 -15.40 -1.01 -17.73
CA ARG A 84 -16.05 -1.06 -16.41
C ARG A 84 -15.51 0.05 -15.50
N VAL A 85 -16.29 0.37 -14.48
CA VAL A 85 -15.84 1.14 -13.31
C VAL A 85 -15.07 0.24 -12.34
N TYR A 86 -13.91 0.71 -11.87
CA TYR A 86 -13.09 0.03 -10.87
C TYR A 86 -12.88 0.91 -9.63
N ARG A 87 -12.86 0.29 -8.45
CA ARG A 87 -12.36 0.94 -7.22
C ARG A 87 -10.83 0.83 -7.18
N ARG A 88 -10.12 1.96 -7.19
CA ARG A 88 -8.65 2.01 -7.21
C ARG A 88 -8.10 2.88 -6.09
N ASN A 89 -6.89 2.58 -5.64
CA ASN A 89 -6.17 3.39 -4.67
C ASN A 89 -5.39 4.50 -5.38
N ARG A 90 -5.34 5.71 -4.81
CA ARG A 90 -4.56 6.86 -5.31
C ARG A 90 -3.13 6.48 -5.67
N LYS A 91 -2.47 5.60 -4.89
CA LYS A 91 -1.07 5.19 -5.13
C LYS A 91 -0.86 4.42 -6.44
N HIS A 92 -1.92 3.89 -7.04
CA HIS A 92 -1.87 3.16 -8.31
C HIS A 92 -2.36 4.02 -9.49
N LEU A 93 -2.79 5.26 -9.25
CA LEU A 93 -3.21 6.19 -10.30
C LEU A 93 -2.02 7.07 -10.65
N ILE A 94 -1.71 7.12 -11.94
CA ILE A 94 -0.66 7.97 -12.49
C ILE A 94 -1.39 9.08 -13.26
N PRO A 95 -1.20 10.37 -12.92
CA PRO A 95 -1.75 11.48 -13.69
C PRO A 95 -1.30 11.38 -15.15
N SER A 96 -2.24 11.49 -16.08
CA SER A 96 -1.92 11.57 -17.50
C SER A 96 -1.43 12.99 -17.81
N PRO A 97 -0.34 13.16 -18.57
CA PRO A 97 0.17 14.48 -18.92
C PRO A 97 -0.77 15.27 -19.84
N ASP A 98 -1.65 14.57 -20.57
CA ASP A 98 -2.51 15.17 -21.61
C ASP A 98 -3.87 15.65 -21.07
N PHE A 99 -4.11 15.53 -19.76
CA PHE A 99 -5.36 15.96 -19.15
C PHE A 99 -5.23 17.40 -18.63
N HIS A 100 -5.41 18.36 -19.54
CA HIS A 100 -5.73 19.73 -19.15
C HIS A 100 -7.25 19.76 -18.88
N PRO A 101 -7.72 20.02 -17.65
CA PRO A 101 -9.10 20.42 -17.49
C PRO A 101 -9.25 21.69 -18.32
N GLU A 102 -10.10 21.63 -19.33
CA GLU A 102 -10.53 22.80 -20.09
C GLU A 102 -11.04 23.79 -19.06
N SER A 103 -10.33 24.91 -18.93
CA SER A 103 -10.79 26.03 -18.11
C SER A 103 -12.14 26.44 -18.69
N GLU A 104 -13.19 26.34 -17.87
CA GLU A 104 -14.50 26.91 -18.18
C GLU A 104 -14.28 28.32 -18.75
N PRO A 105 -14.95 28.70 -19.85
CA PRO A 105 -14.85 30.07 -20.35
C PRO A 105 -15.26 31.01 -19.23
N GLU A 106 -14.35 31.91 -18.86
CA GLU A 106 -14.63 33.06 -18.02
C GLU A 106 -15.82 33.78 -18.68
N ASP A 107 -17.00 33.68 -18.06
CA ASP A 107 -18.17 34.44 -18.49
C ASP A 107 -17.84 35.90 -18.20
N ASP A 108 -17.57 36.65 -19.27
CA ASP A 108 -17.15 38.04 -19.30
C ASP A 108 -18.34 38.93 -18.87
N SER A 109 -18.72 38.86 -17.60
CA SER A 109 -19.70 39.77 -17.02
C SER A 109 -18.98 41.02 -16.52
N ASP A 110 -18.91 41.99 -17.43
CA ASP A 110 -18.41 43.34 -17.21
C ASP A 110 -19.28 44.11 -16.17
N VAL A 111 -18.64 45.05 -15.45
CA VAL A 111 -19.26 46.10 -14.59
C VAL A 111 -19.82 45.60 -13.23
N THR A 112 -19.33 45.98 -12.05
CA THR A 112 -19.07 47.33 -11.52
C THR A 112 -18.00 47.30 -10.42
N GLY A 113 -17.18 48.35 -10.36
CA GLY A 113 -16.08 48.50 -9.43
C GLY A 113 -16.45 48.34 -7.95
N TYR A 114 -15.70 47.46 -7.27
CA TYR A 114 -15.55 47.51 -5.83
C TYR A 114 -14.24 48.23 -5.50
N GLN A 115 -14.39 49.41 -4.92
CA GLN A 115 -13.30 50.23 -4.41
C GLN A 115 -12.47 49.46 -3.38
N TYR A 116 -11.16 49.50 -3.58
CA TYR A 116 -10.19 49.30 -2.50
C TYR A 116 -10.34 50.42 -1.47
N SER A 117 -10.63 50.05 -0.22
CA SER A 117 -10.37 50.90 0.95
C SER A 117 -9.14 50.34 1.69
N PRO A 118 -8.07 51.13 1.88
CA PRO A 118 -6.91 50.73 2.66
C PRO A 118 -6.95 51.35 4.07
N ALA A 119 -6.94 50.51 5.10
CA ALA A 119 -6.56 50.77 6.51
C ALA A 119 -6.94 49.47 7.28
N ASP A 120 -6.13 48.81 8.12
CA ASP A 120 -5.13 49.31 9.05
C ASP A 120 -4.00 48.28 9.27
N ALA A 121 -2.85 48.80 9.69
CA ALA A 121 -1.65 48.07 10.05
C ALA A 121 -1.89 46.97 11.11
N ASN A 122 -1.31 45.79 10.87
CA ASN A 122 -0.86 44.92 11.96
C ASN A 122 0.61 44.55 11.73
N PRO A 123 1.53 45.01 12.59
CA PRO A 123 2.95 44.80 12.42
C PRO A 123 3.35 43.40 12.90
N GLY A 124 4.19 42.72 12.11
CA GLY A 124 5.05 41.66 12.63
C GLY A 124 4.66 40.25 12.24
N CYS A 125 5.12 39.80 11.07
CA CYS A 125 5.53 38.42 10.84
C CYS A 125 6.73 38.44 9.86
N PRO A 126 7.96 38.12 10.30
CA PRO A 126 9.12 38.06 9.41
C PRO A 126 9.13 36.78 8.55
N PRO A 127 9.85 36.78 7.40
CA PRO A 127 9.79 35.72 6.41
C PRO A 127 10.61 34.48 6.76
N LEU A 128 10.23 33.39 6.09
CA LEU A 128 10.80 32.04 6.13
C LEU A 128 12.31 32.01 5.86
N ILE A 129 13.06 31.32 6.73
CA ILE A 129 14.37 30.75 6.42
C ILE A 129 14.42 29.25 6.74
N SER A 130 15.10 28.57 5.84
CA SER A 130 15.40 27.15 5.65
C SER A 130 15.72 26.26 6.86
N SER A 131 15.13 25.06 6.83
CA SER A 131 15.66 23.70 7.14
C SER A 131 16.82 23.54 8.14
N PRO A 132 16.69 22.61 9.11
CA PRO A 132 17.82 21.82 9.55
C PRO A 132 17.60 20.30 9.44
N GLN A 133 18.72 19.69 9.07
CA GLN A 133 19.06 18.30 8.86
C GLN A 133 18.92 17.46 10.15
N SER A 134 18.45 16.22 10.00
CA SER A 134 18.32 15.22 11.08
C SER A 134 19.65 14.88 11.77
N PRO A 135 19.61 14.35 13.01
CA PRO A 135 19.95 12.93 13.16
C PRO A 135 18.99 12.13 14.07
N LYS A 136 18.92 10.82 13.80
CA LYS A 136 18.17 9.83 14.58
C LYS A 136 18.93 9.48 15.85
N THR A 137 18.26 9.58 17.00
CA THR A 137 18.70 8.97 18.27
C THR A 137 17.50 8.24 18.88
N TYR A 138 17.67 6.94 19.11
CA TYR A 138 16.78 6.10 19.91
C TYR A 138 17.25 6.11 21.37
N PRO A 139 16.32 6.16 22.33
CA PRO A 139 16.39 5.24 23.46
C PRO A 139 15.02 4.58 23.64
N GLU A 140 14.99 3.25 23.59
CA GLU A 140 15.11 2.31 24.71
C GLU A 140 13.88 2.29 25.62
N ARG A 141 13.34 1.07 25.74
CA ARG A 141 12.09 0.69 26.36
C ARG A 141 12.23 0.73 27.88
N ALA A 142 11.55 1.66 28.53
CA ALA A 142 11.25 1.54 29.96
C ALA A 142 9.85 0.93 30.10
N SER A 143 9.79 -0.29 30.62
CA SER A 143 8.60 -0.86 31.24
C SER A 143 8.36 -0.07 32.53
N SER A 144 7.26 0.68 32.64
CA SER A 144 6.88 1.34 33.88
C SER A 144 5.57 0.79 34.41
N SER A 145 5.66 0.36 35.66
CA SER A 145 4.67 -0.21 36.55
C SER A 145 3.45 0.70 36.76
N THR A 146 2.34 0.04 37.04
CA THR A 146 1.02 0.56 37.42
C THR A 146 1.06 1.60 38.54
N GLU A 147 0.47 2.77 38.27
CA GLU A 147 -0.19 3.63 39.27
C GLU A 147 -1.60 3.86 38.71
N GLU A 148 -2.63 3.48 39.47
CA GLU A 148 -4.04 3.68 39.09
C GLU A 148 -4.39 5.17 39.15
N SER A 149 -4.19 5.87 38.03
CA SER A 149 -4.88 7.14 37.78
C SER A 149 -6.22 6.86 37.09
N PRO A 150 -7.30 7.59 37.43
CA PRO A 150 -8.62 7.41 36.81
C PRO A 150 -8.66 7.87 35.34
N ASP A 151 -7.59 8.51 34.86
CA ASP A 151 -7.52 9.03 33.51
C ASP A 151 -7.08 7.97 32.50
N PRO A 152 -7.81 7.80 31.39
CA PRO A 152 -7.50 6.79 30.40
C PRO A 152 -6.16 7.10 29.73
N TYR A 153 -5.25 6.11 29.71
CA TYR A 153 -3.94 6.27 29.09
C TYR A 153 -4.06 6.67 27.61
N VAL A 154 -3.48 7.82 27.25
CA VAL A 154 -3.47 8.35 25.88
C VAL A 154 -2.08 8.22 25.27
N THR A 155 -1.98 7.69 24.06
CA THR A 155 -0.70 7.62 23.34
C THR A 155 -0.23 9.00 22.91
N ARG A 156 1.07 9.14 22.59
CA ARG A 156 1.64 10.38 21.99
C ARG A 156 0.91 10.93 20.76
N SER A 157 0.08 10.12 20.09
CA SER A 157 -0.75 10.54 18.94
C SER A 157 -2.19 10.89 19.33
N GLY A 158 -2.50 11.04 20.61
CA GLY A 158 -3.84 11.36 21.10
C GLY A 158 -4.84 10.21 21.11
N ARG A 159 -4.40 8.93 21.01
CA ARG A 159 -5.32 7.78 21.02
C ARG A 159 -5.47 7.22 22.42
N THR A 160 -6.70 7.10 22.89
CA THR A 160 -7.03 6.41 24.14
C THR A 160 -6.82 4.89 24.01
N VAL A 161 -6.05 4.30 24.93
CA VAL A 161 -5.79 2.86 24.97
C VAL A 161 -6.85 2.18 25.83
N ARG A 162 -7.62 1.25 25.24
CA ARG A 162 -8.58 0.40 25.95
C ARG A 162 -7.94 -0.95 26.23
N LEU A 163 -7.86 -1.34 27.50
CA LEU A 163 -7.36 -2.66 27.89
C LEU A 163 -8.40 -3.74 27.57
N PRO A 164 -7.97 -4.96 27.20
CA PRO A 164 -8.88 -6.08 26.98
C PRO A 164 -9.53 -6.52 28.29
N GLU A 165 -10.83 -6.84 28.23
CA GLU A 165 -11.59 -7.38 29.35
C GLU A 165 -11.11 -8.81 29.65
N ARG A 166 -10.73 -9.08 30.90
CA ARG A 166 -10.36 -10.44 31.31
C ARG A 166 -11.65 -11.21 31.60
N LEU A 167 -11.72 -12.43 31.09
CA LEU A 167 -12.79 -13.36 31.41
C LEU A 167 -12.48 -13.96 32.79
N ASP A 168 -13.30 -13.68 33.79
CA ASP A 168 -13.22 -14.36 35.08
C ASP A 168 -13.82 -15.77 34.92
N LEU A 169 -12.99 -16.80 35.06
CA LEU A 169 -13.37 -18.22 35.04
C LEU A 169 -13.60 -18.75 36.45
#